data_AF-A0A2P9ACK7-F1
#
_entry.id   AF-A0A2P9ACK7-F1
#
_cell.length_a   1.000
_cell.length_b   1.000
_cell.length_c   1.000
_cell.angle_alpha   90.00
_cell.angle_beta   90.00
_cell.angle_gamma   90.00
#
_symmetry.space_group_name_H-M   'P 1'
#
loop_
_entity.id
_entity.type
_entity.pdbx_description
1 polymer ?
#
loop_
_entity_poly.entity_id
_entity_poly.type
_entity_poly.pdbx_seq_one_letter_code
_entity_poly.pdbx_strand_id
1 'polypeptide(L)'
;MTVDDPFKHSTLGSGIFYKNPRAALIWLEKAFGFEPSMVVGDADGRLVHSEMRFGDGYIIVDAEWADHVASPASVAGKNTQSVGLCAPQGRH
;
A
#
# COMPACT_ATOMS: atom_id res chain seq x y z
N MET A 1 -9.39 -24.93 14.06
CA MET A 1 -8.40 -23.89 13.73
C MET A 1 -8.64 -23.54 12.27
N THR A 2 -9.23 -22.39 11.99
CA THR A 2 -9.30 -21.87 10.61
C THR A 2 -7.87 -21.59 10.18
N VAL A 3 -7.41 -22.27 9.14
CA VAL A 3 -6.17 -21.90 8.45
C VAL A 3 -6.37 -20.49 7.93
N ASP A 4 -5.52 -19.57 8.38
CA ASP A 4 -5.46 -18.23 7.84
C ASP A 4 -4.98 -18.36 6.39
N ASP A 5 -5.81 -17.92 5.44
CA ASP A 5 -5.45 -17.96 4.02
C ASP A 5 -4.46 -16.83 3.76
N PRO A 6 -3.18 -17.13 3.45
CA PRO A 6 -2.14 -16.11 3.28
C PRO A 6 -2.41 -15.21 2.06
N PHE A 7 -3.36 -15.62 1.20
CA PHE A 7 -3.79 -14.88 0.01
C PHE A 7 -5.12 -14.15 0.22
N LYS A 8 -5.65 -14.10 1.46
CA LYS A 8 -6.88 -13.38 1.74
C LYS A 8 -6.61 -11.87 1.65
N HIS A 9 -7.11 -11.26 0.59
CA HIS A 9 -7.14 -9.82 0.46
C HIS A 9 -8.26 -9.26 1.34
N SER A 10 -7.98 -8.15 2.02
CA SER A 10 -9.04 -7.35 2.64
C SER A 10 -10.02 -6.90 1.55
N THR A 11 -11.30 -6.76 1.90
CA THR A 11 -12.36 -6.32 0.97
C THR A 11 -12.07 -4.95 0.34
N LEU A 12 -11.18 -4.17 0.95
CA LEU A 12 -10.74 -2.86 0.47
C LEU A 12 -9.21 -2.80 0.47
N GLY A 13 -8.63 -2.22 -0.58
CA GLY A 13 -7.21 -1.92 -0.72
C GLY A 13 -7.01 -0.44 -1.06
N SER A 14 -6.00 0.18 -0.45
CA SER A 14 -5.68 1.60 -0.60
C SER A 14 -4.37 1.76 -1.37
N GLY A 15 -4.39 2.30 -2.60
CA GLY A 15 -3.18 2.59 -3.38
C GLY A 15 -2.59 3.99 -3.16
N ILE A 16 -1.40 4.06 -2.58
CA ILE A 16 -0.59 5.29 -2.47
C ILE A 16 0.55 5.25 -3.49
N PHE A 17 0.92 6.42 -4.01
CA PHE A 17 1.89 6.52 -5.09
C PHE A 17 3.06 7.42 -4.72
N TYR A 18 4.27 7.01 -5.10
CA TYR A 18 5.51 7.71 -4.76
C TYR A 18 6.40 7.85 -5.99
N LYS A 19 7.17 8.95 -6.04
CA LYS A 19 8.25 9.11 -7.04
C LYS A 19 9.32 8.02 -6.92
N ASN A 20 9.60 7.57 -5.70
CA ASN A 20 10.51 6.47 -5.41
C ASN A 20 9.80 5.43 -4.53
N PRO A 21 9.02 4.51 -5.13
CA PRO A 21 8.21 3.59 -4.35
C PRO A 21 9.06 2.58 -3.57
N ARG A 22 10.24 2.18 -4.06
CA ARG A 22 11.16 1.30 -3.31
C ARG A 22 11.65 1.96 -2.01
N ALA A 23 11.99 3.24 -2.05
CA ALA A 23 12.35 3.97 -0.84
C ALA A 23 11.15 4.13 0.11
N ALA A 24 9.95 4.31 -0.45
CA ALA A 24 8.72 4.39 0.34
C ALA A 24 8.43 3.08 1.09
N LEU A 25 8.57 1.91 0.44
CA LEU A 25 8.42 0.60 1.09
C LEU A 25 9.31 0.47 2.32
N ILE A 26 10.61 0.75 2.18
CA ILE A 26 11.59 0.67 3.28
C ILE A 26 11.22 1.64 4.41
N TRP A 27 10.76 2.84 4.07
CA TRP A 27 10.36 3.83 5.06
C TRP A 27 9.09 3.43 5.79
N LEU A 28 8.06 2.94 5.08
CA LEU A 28 6.78 2.50 5.65
C LEU A 28 6.96 1.31 6.59
N GLU A 29 7.82 0.36 6.22
CA GLU A 29 8.23 -0.75 7.07
C GLU A 29 8.87 -0.23 8.37
N LYS A 30 9.86 0.66 8.27
CA LYS A 30 10.58 1.19 9.45
C LYS A 30 9.75 2.12 10.33
N ALA A 31 8.90 2.94 9.73
CA ALA A 31 8.16 3.99 10.43
C ALA A 31 6.88 3.46 11.10
N PHE A 32 6.21 2.50 10.46
CA PHE A 32 4.89 2.03 10.90
C PHE A 32 4.81 0.52 11.10
N GLY A 33 5.84 -0.26 10.73
CA GLY A 33 5.82 -1.70 10.85
C GLY A 33 4.98 -2.41 9.79
N PHE A 34 4.80 -1.79 8.61
CA PHE A 34 4.22 -2.49 7.46
C PHE A 34 5.15 -3.60 6.98
N GLU A 35 4.58 -4.73 6.56
CA GLU A 35 5.35 -5.85 6.01
C GLU A 35 5.06 -6.01 4.50
N PRO A 36 6.08 -6.10 3.63
CA PRO A 36 5.85 -6.37 2.21
C PRO A 36 5.15 -7.72 2.01
N SER A 37 4.00 -7.73 1.34
CA SER A 37 3.28 -8.96 0.99
C SER A 37 3.47 -9.37 -0.46
N MET A 38 3.60 -8.38 -1.36
CA MET A 38 3.87 -8.61 -2.77
C MET A 38 4.78 -7.52 -3.31
N VAL A 39 5.81 -7.91 -4.07
CA VAL A 39 6.70 -6.97 -4.76
C VAL A 39 7.00 -7.53 -6.14
N VAL A 40 6.49 -6.85 -7.18
CA VAL A 40 6.63 -7.25 -8.58
C VAL A 40 7.47 -6.21 -9.30
N GLY A 41 8.54 -6.67 -9.94
CA GLY A 41 9.38 -5.84 -10.80
C GLY A 41 9.36 -6.29 -12.26
N ASP A 42 9.77 -5.40 -13.16
CA ASP A 42 10.00 -5.72 -14.56
C ASP A 42 11.44 -6.25 -14.81
N ALA A 43 11.75 -6.56 -16.07
CA ALA A 43 13.07 -7.04 -16.49
C ALA A 43 14.19 -6.00 -16.29
N ASP A 44 13.84 -4.71 -16.24
CA ASP A 44 14.77 -3.60 -15.99
C ASP A 44 14.94 -3.31 -14.49
N GLY A 45 14.26 -4.07 -13.62
CA GLY A 45 14.29 -3.91 -12.17
C GLY A 45 13.44 -2.74 -11.66
N ARG A 46 12.60 -2.11 -12.49
CA ARG A 46 11.63 -1.12 -12.01
C ARG A 46 10.52 -1.81 -11.23
N LEU A 47 10.00 -1.11 -10.23
CA LEU A 47 8.82 -1.60 -9.50
C LEU A 47 7.58 -1.41 -10.39
N VAL A 48 6.87 -2.50 -10.65
CA VAL A 48 5.62 -2.50 -11.41
C VAL A 48 4.42 -2.48 -10.47
N HIS A 49 4.46 -3.29 -9.42
CA HIS A 49 3.40 -3.36 -8.42
C HIS A 49 3.97 -3.77 -7.06
N SER A 50 3.45 -3.22 -5.97
CA SER A 50 3.67 -3.77 -4.64
C SER A 50 2.53 -3.55 -3.67
N GLU A 51 2.48 -4.46 -2.70
CA GLU A 51 1.54 -4.47 -1.60
C GLU A 51 2.29 -4.56 -0.28
N MET A 52 1.80 -3.83 0.72
CA MET A 52 2.25 -3.96 2.12
C MET A 52 1.06 -4.24 3.03
N ARG A 53 1.27 -5.10 4.03
CA ARG A 53 0.26 -5.48 5.03
C ARG A 53 0.52 -4.87 6.39
N PHE A 54 -0.56 -4.64 7.12
CA PHE A 54 -0.54 -4.30 8.54
C PHE A 54 -1.78 -4.91 9.20
N GLY A 55 -1.59 -5.97 9.99
CA GLY A 55 -2.69 -6.80 10.47
C GLY A 55 -3.48 -7.42 9.31
N ASP A 56 -4.80 -7.26 9.34
CA ASP A 56 -5.70 -7.79 8.30
C ASP A 56 -5.81 -6.88 7.05
N GLY A 57 -5.29 -5.66 7.13
CA GLY A 57 -5.34 -4.67 6.06
C GLY A 57 -4.13 -4.76 5.12
N TYR A 58 -4.30 -4.22 3.91
CA TYR A 58 -3.21 -4.00 2.98
C TYR A 58 -3.32 -2.63 2.28
N ILE A 59 -2.17 -2.13 1.86
CA ILE A 59 -2.03 -0.97 1.00
C ILE A 59 -1.21 -1.35 -0.22
N ILE A 60 -1.46 -0.68 -1.33
CA ILE A 60 -0.67 -0.76 -2.55
C ILE A 60 0.28 0.44 -2.57
N VAL A 61 1.54 0.23 -2.95
CA VAL A 61 2.57 1.28 -2.96
C VAL A 61 3.31 1.27 -4.30
N ASP A 62 2.91 2.14 -5.23
CA ASP A 62 3.43 2.09 -6.60
C ASP A 62 4.01 3.40 -7.10
N ALA A 63 4.61 3.36 -8.29
CA ALA A 63 5.07 4.55 -8.99
C ALA A 63 3.89 5.32 -9.63
N GLU A 64 4.15 6.58 -9.95
CA GLU A 64 3.25 7.38 -10.80
C GLU A 64 3.20 6.77 -12.20
N TRP A 65 2.00 6.58 -12.76
CA TRP A 65 1.83 5.97 -14.10
C TRP A 65 0.83 6.70 -15.00
N ALA A 66 0.14 7.71 -14.47
CA ALA A 66 -0.74 8.62 -15.23
C ALA A 66 -0.81 9.97 -14.53
N ASP A 67 -1.20 11.04 -15.24
CA ASP A 67 -1.25 12.41 -14.69
C ASP A 67 -2.14 12.55 -13.44
N HIS A 68 -3.17 11.72 -13.33
CA HIS A 68 -4.10 11.69 -12.19
C HIS A 68 -3.70 10.66 -11.11
N VAL A 69 -2.63 9.90 -11.33
CA VAL A 69 -2.06 8.95 -10.39
C VAL A 69 -0.68 9.45 -9.97
N ALA A 70 -0.68 10.27 -8.93
CA ALA A 70 0.46 11.09 -8.57
C ALA A 70 0.87 10.91 -7.11
N SER A 71 2.14 11.18 -6.85
CA SER A 71 2.70 11.31 -5.51
C SER A 71 2.28 12.64 -4.88
N PRO A 72 2.06 12.69 -3.56
CA PRO A 72 1.85 13.96 -2.86
C PRO A 72 2.92 14.99 -3.21
N ALA A 73 4.19 14.58 -3.35
CA ALA A 73 5.29 15.46 -3.73
C ALA A 73 5.13 16.08 -5.14
N SER A 74 4.40 15.45 -6.05
CA SER A 74 4.11 15.96 -7.40
C SER A 74 2.93 16.92 -7.44
N VAL A 75 2.04 16.86 -6.45
CA VAL A 75 0.86 17.74 -6.33
C VAL A 75 0.99 18.76 -5.20
N ALA A 76 2.21 19.25 -4.97
CA ALA A 76 2.54 20.23 -3.93
C ALA A 76 2.12 19.80 -2.51
N GLY A 77 2.29 18.52 -2.20
CA GLY A 77 1.97 17.92 -0.90
C GLY A 77 0.49 17.68 -0.65
N LYS A 78 -0.39 17.87 -1.66
CA LYS A 78 -1.83 17.59 -1.51
C LYS A 78 -2.07 16.11 -1.18
N ASN A 79 -3.17 15.87 -0.47
CA ASN A 79 -3.66 14.52 -0.24
C ASN A 79 -4.01 13.88 -1.61
N THR A 80 -3.36 12.76 -1.93
CA THR A 80 -3.59 11.99 -3.16
C THR A 80 -4.49 10.78 -2.91
N GLN A 81 -4.78 10.48 -1.65
CA GLN A 81 -5.64 9.38 -1.24
C GLN A 81 -6.22 9.61 0.16
N SER A 82 -7.51 9.36 0.30
CA SER A 82 -8.20 9.30 1.59
C SER A 82 -8.95 7.98 1.70
N VAL A 83 -8.62 7.19 2.71
CA VAL A 83 -9.35 5.96 3.06
C VAL A 83 -9.79 6.07 4.51
N GLY A 84 -11.10 5.99 4.72
CA GLY A 84 -11.73 5.94 6.04
C GLY A 84 -12.33 4.57 6.26
N LEU A 85 -12.04 3.96 7.41
CA LEU A 85 -12.64 2.70 7.82
C LEU A 85 -13.32 2.92 9.17
N CYS A 86 -14.58 2.53 9.26
CA CYS A 86 -15.33 2.51 10.51
C CYS A 86 -15.59 1.05 10.84
N ALA A 87 -14.83 0.51 11.79
CA ALA A 87 -15.07 -0.83 12.31
C ALA A 87 -16.32 -0.81 13.21
N PRO A 88 -17.19 -1.82 13.14
CA PRO A 88 -18.23 -1.96 14.16
C PRO A 88 -17.57 -2.10 15.53
N GLN A 89 -18.10 -1.39 16.54
CA GLN A 89 -17.80 -1.72 17.93
C GLN A 89 -18.48 -3.06 18.25
N GLY A 90 -17.82 -4.16 17.90
CA GLY A 90 -18.30 -5.51 18.21
C GLY A 90 -18.18 -5.77 19.71
N ARG A 91 -19.32 -5.87 20.40
CA ARG A 91 -19.42 -6.51 21.73
C ARG A 91 -19.78 -7.98 21.52
N HIS A 92 -19.01 -8.82 22.23
CA HIS A 92 -19.26 -10.20 22.70
C HIS A 92 -20.35 -11.03 22.03
#